data_AF-A0A849WZC7-F1
#
_entry.id   AF-A0A849WZC7-F1
#
_cell.length_a   1.000
_cell.length_b   1.000
_cell.length_c   1.000
_cell.angle_alpha   90.00
_cell.angle_beta   90.00
_cell.angle_gamma   90.00
#
_symmetry.space_group_name_H-M   'P 1'
#
loop_
_entity.id
_entity.type
_entity.pdbx_description
1 polymer ?
#
loop_
_entity_poly.entity_id
_entity_poly.type
_entity_poly.pdbx_seq_one_letter_code
_entity_poly.pdbx_strand_id
1 'polypeptide(L)'
;MAEMHMSWTSNRIHSLRLRLGWSCSDLARRLECSSLEVLKWEHKELSPAEKYFSLLEFIEKQADEISNEVSICPIAESRLESSSQGQILLDELI
;
A
#
# COMPACT_ATOMS: atom_id res chain seq x y z
N MET A 1 -14.68 0.96 -22.54
CA MET A 1 -14.46 1.82 -21.35
C MET A 1 -12.96 1.83 -21.12
N ALA A 2 -12.29 2.96 -21.39
CA ALA A 2 -10.86 3.05 -21.17
C ALA A 2 -10.61 3.07 -19.66
N GLU A 3 -10.07 1.99 -19.10
CA GLU A 3 -9.42 2.05 -17.80
C GLU A 3 -8.37 3.15 -17.87
N MET A 4 -8.57 4.21 -17.09
CA MET A 4 -7.53 5.20 -16.87
C MET A 4 -6.35 4.47 -16.25
N HIS A 5 -5.36 4.12 -17.06
CA HIS A 5 -4.07 3.62 -16.57
C HIS A 5 -3.48 4.73 -15.69
N MET A 6 -3.79 4.70 -14.39
CA MET A 6 -3.28 5.64 -13.40
C MET A 6 -1.78 5.42 -13.33
N SER A 7 -1.03 6.26 -14.02
CA SER A 7 0.41 6.10 -14.17
C SER A 7 1.09 6.10 -12.81
N TRP A 8 2.07 5.21 -12.64
CA TRP A 8 2.89 5.14 -11.44
C TRP A 8 3.87 6.32 -11.41
N THR A 9 3.48 7.37 -10.68
CA THR A 9 4.31 8.57 -10.50
C THR A 9 5.41 8.34 -9.46
N SER A 10 6.52 9.07 -9.60
CA SER A 10 7.61 9.16 -8.63
C SER A 10 7.11 9.31 -7.18
N ASN A 11 6.19 10.25 -6.94
CA ASN A 11 5.65 10.50 -5.60
C ASN A 11 4.81 9.33 -5.06
N ARG A 12 4.04 8.65 -5.92
CA ARG A 12 3.22 7.51 -5.51
C ARG A 12 4.09 6.33 -5.09
N ILE A 13 5.13 6.02 -5.88
CA ILE A 13 6.10 4.95 -5.58
C ILE A 13 6.83 5.25 -4.26
N HIS A 14 7.31 6.49 -4.12
CA HIS A 14 8.00 6.94 -2.90
C HIS A 14 7.09 6.86 -1.66
N SER A 15 5.87 7.36 -1.77
CA SER A 15 4.88 7.32 -0.69
C SER A 15 4.54 5.88 -0.29
N LEU A 16 4.28 5.01 -1.25
CA LEU A 16 4.00 3.59 -1.01
C LEU A 16 5.13 2.94 -0.20
N ARG A 17 6.38 3.14 -0.64
CA ARG A 17 7.56 2.59 0.04
C ARG A 17 7.67 3.09 1.48
N LEU A 18 7.48 4.39 1.71
CA LEU A 18 7.57 4.98 3.05
C LEU A 18 6.44 4.53 3.98
N ARG A 19 5.21 4.41 3.48
CA ARG A 19 4.06 3.91 4.25
C ARG A 19 4.31 2.50 4.79
N LEU A 20 5.06 1.69 4.05
CA LEU A 20 5.43 0.34 4.42
C LEU A 20 6.73 0.27 5.24
N GLY A 21 7.39 1.40 5.51
CA GLY A 21 8.67 1.45 6.21
C GLY A 21 9.82 0.80 5.43
N TRP A 22 9.71 0.72 4.10
CA TRP A 22 10.65 -0.01 3.26
C TRP A 22 11.81 0.87 2.77
N SER A 23 12.99 0.27 2.59
CA SER A 23 14.08 0.87 1.80
C SER A 23 13.86 0.63 0.31
N CYS A 24 14.59 1.33 -0.57
CA CYS A 24 14.49 1.08 -2.02
C CYS A 24 14.82 -0.37 -2.37
N SER A 25 15.74 -1.00 -1.63
CA SER A 25 16.10 -2.41 -1.77
C SER A 25 14.97 -3.36 -1.40
N ASP A 26 14.11 -2.98 -0.44
CA ASP A 26 12.97 -3.82 -0.03
C ASP A 26 11.83 -3.81 -1.04
N LEU A 27 11.58 -2.66 -1.67
CA LEU A 27 10.64 -2.57 -2.78
C LEU A 27 11.20 -3.29 -4.02
N ALA A 28 12.47 -3.09 -4.32
CA ALA A 28 13.15 -3.74 -5.45
C ALA A 28 13.16 -5.27 -5.34
N ARG A 29 13.39 -5.81 -4.14
CA ARG A 29 13.31 -7.26 -3.88
C ARG A 29 11.94 -7.84 -4.21
N ARG A 30 10.87 -7.11 -3.92
CA ARG A 30 9.49 -7.55 -4.19
C ARG A 30 9.15 -7.45 -5.66
N LEU A 31 9.65 -6.42 -6.33
CA LEU A 31 9.44 -6.19 -7.76
C LEU A 31 10.41 -6.97 -8.65
N GLU A 32 11.34 -7.73 -8.07
CA GLU A 32 12.41 -8.43 -8.79
C GLU A 32 13.20 -7.51 -9.73
N CYS A 33 13.52 -6.31 -9.25
CA CYS A 33 14.32 -5.32 -9.97
C CYS A 33 15.51 -4.84 -9.11
N SER A 34 16.32 -3.94 -9.66
CA SER A 34 17.42 -3.34 -8.90
C SER A 34 16.93 -2.19 -8.01
N SER A 35 17.58 -1.99 -6.86
CA SER A 35 17.31 -0.82 -6.00
C SER A 35 17.62 0.51 -6.70
N LEU A 36 18.53 0.50 -7.68
CA LEU A 36 18.83 1.65 -8.53
C LEU A 36 17.66 2.02 -9.45
N GLU A 37 16.94 1.04 -10.00
CA GLU A 37 15.73 1.31 -10.80
C GLU A 37 14.65 1.98 -9.95
N VAL A 38 14.38 1.47 -8.75
CA VAL A 38 13.44 2.09 -7.80
C VAL A 38 13.85 3.52 -7.47
N LEU A 39 15.13 3.76 -7.19
CA LEU A 39 15.64 5.10 -6.92
C LEU A 39 15.42 6.06 -8.10
N LYS A 40 15.69 5.61 -9.33
CA LYS A 40 15.46 6.38 -10.56
C LYS A 40 13.98 6.69 -10.77
N TRP A 41 13.09 5.75 -10.43
CA TRP A 41 11.65 5.98 -10.47
C TRP A 41 11.23 7.07 -9.48
N GLU A 42 11.72 7.03 -8.24
CA GLU A 42 11.42 8.03 -7.23
C GLU A 42 12.01 9.42 -7.57
N HIS A 43 13.12 9.48 -8.33
CA HIS A 43 13.75 10.73 -8.75
C HIS A 43 13.29 11.28 -10.11
N LYS A 44 12.27 10.66 -10.75
CA LYS A 44 11.77 11.05 -12.08
C LYS A 44 12.80 10.92 -13.21
N GLU A 45 13.86 10.15 -13.00
CA GLU A 45 14.88 9.85 -14.02
C GLU A 45 14.42 8.73 -14.97
N LEU A 46 13.51 7.87 -14.50
CA LEU A 46 12.94 6.75 -15.23
C LEU A 46 11.48 6.55 -14.80
N SER A 47 10.64 5.99 -15.67
CA SER A 47 9.32 5.49 -15.28
C SER A 47 9.33 3.96 -15.19
N PRO A 48 8.60 3.34 -14.25
CA PRO A 48 8.46 1.90 -14.22
C PRO A 48 7.84 1.39 -15.52
N ALA A 49 8.35 0.26 -16.02
CA ALA A 49 7.75 -0.45 -17.12
C ALA A 49 6.41 -1.08 -16.71
N GLU A 50 5.50 -1.27 -17.66
CA GLU A 50 4.14 -1.79 -17.42
C GLU A 50 4.13 -3.14 -16.69
N LYS A 51 5.16 -3.98 -16.90
CA LYS A 51 5.30 -5.26 -16.19
C LYS A 51 5.32 -5.14 -14.66
N TYR A 52 5.62 -3.97 -14.10
CA TYR A 52 5.63 -3.73 -12.66
C TYR A 52 4.29 -3.23 -12.11
N PHE A 53 3.34 -2.81 -12.96
CA PHE A 53 2.15 -2.07 -12.52
C PHE A 53 1.24 -2.93 -11.65
N SER A 54 0.91 -4.15 -12.09
CA SER A 54 0.03 -5.03 -11.31
C SER A 54 0.61 -5.38 -9.95
N LEU A 55 1.94 -5.51 -9.84
CA LEU A 55 2.58 -5.82 -8.58
C LEU A 55 2.69 -4.61 -7.66
N LEU A 56 2.94 -3.42 -8.22
CA LEU A 56 2.86 -2.16 -7.47
C LEU A 56 1.45 -1.92 -6.94
N GLU A 57 0.41 -2.19 -7.74
CA GLU A 57 -1.00 -2.10 -7.31
C GLU A 57 -1.32 -3.10 -6.20
N PHE A 58 -0.84 -4.34 -6.33
CA PHE A 58 -0.99 -5.35 -5.29
C PHE A 58 -0.33 -4.94 -3.97
N ILE A 59 0.86 -4.35 -4.03
CA ILE A 59 1.57 -3.86 -2.84
C ILE A 59 0.82 -2.68 -2.21
N GLU A 60 0.32 -1.74 -3.01
CA GLU A 60 -0.47 -0.60 -2.53
C GLU A 60 -1.76 -1.05 -1.85
N LYS A 61 -2.48 -2.00 -2.45
CA LYS A 61 -3.69 -2.56 -1.84
C LYS A 61 -3.39 -3.21 -0.48
N GLN A 62 -2.30 -3.98 -0.36
CA GLN A 62 -1.90 -4.52 0.94
C GLN A 62 -1.55 -3.42 1.95
N ALA A 63 -0.88 -2.35 1.50
CA ALA A 63 -0.58 -1.22 2.38
C ALA A 63 -1.85 -0.53 2.89
N ASP A 64 -2.89 -0.45 2.07
CA ASP A 64 -4.20 0.09 2.46
C ASP A 64 -4.92 -0.85 3.44
N GLU A 65 -4.94 -2.16 3.16
CA GLU A 65 -5.57 -3.17 4.04
C GLU A 65 -4.92 -3.19 5.43
N ILE A 66 -3.58 -3.23 5.51
CA ILE A 66 -2.84 -3.21 6.78
C ILE A 66 -3.11 -1.90 7.54
N SER A 67 -3.12 -0.77 6.84
CA SER A 67 -3.41 0.54 7.47
C SER A 67 -4.82 0.58 8.05
N ASN A 68 -5.80 -0.01 7.36
CA ASN A 68 -7.17 -0.10 7.84
C ASN A 68 -7.26 -1.02 9.06
N GLU A 69 -6.65 -2.20 9.02
CA GLU A 69 -6.63 -3.13 10.15
C GLU A 69 -6.05 -2.47 11.42
N VAL A 70 -4.86 -1.86 11.30
CA VAL A 70 -4.18 -1.21 12.44
C VAL A 70 -4.99 -0.06 13.03
N SER A 71 -5.72 0.68 12.19
CA SER A 71 -6.54 1.81 12.67
C SER A 71 -7.87 1.38 13.27
N ILE A 72 -8.47 0.30 12.77
CA ILE A 72 -9.80 -0.15 13.18
C ILE A 72 -9.76 -1.12 14.36
N CYS A 73 -8.78 -2.03 14.44
CA CYS A 73 -8.74 -3.07 15.49
C CYS A 73 -8.89 -2.52 16.93
N PRO A 74 -8.18 -1.47 17.36
CA PRO A 74 -8.34 -0.93 18.71
C PRO A 74 -9.75 -0.38 18.99
N ILE A 75 -10.38 0.19 17.96
CA ILE A 75 -11.75 0.73 18.04
C ILE A 75 -12.74 -0.43 18.17
N ALA A 76 -12.56 -1.48 17.35
CA ALA A 76 -13.37 -2.69 17.40
C ALA A 76 -13.28 -3.36 18.78
N GLU A 77 -12.07 -3.55 19.31
CA GLU A 77 -11.83 -4.13 20.64
C GLU A 77 -12.58 -3.35 21.73
N SER A 78 -12.37 -2.03 21.78
CA SER A 78 -13.03 -1.16 22.76
C SER A 78 -14.57 -1.25 22.67
N ARG A 79 -15.11 -1.34 21.45
CA ARG A 79 -16.55 -1.40 21.22
C ARG A 79 -17.14 -2.74 21.67
N LEU A 80 -16.51 -3.84 21.28
CA LEU A 80 -16.91 -5.21 21.63
C LEU A 80 -16.89 -5.43 23.15
N GLU A 81 -15.86 -4.93 23.84
CA GLU A 81 -15.79 -4.96 25.30
C GLU A 81 -16.96 -4.19 25.93
N SER A 82 -17.25 -2.98 25.43
CA SER A 82 -18.32 -2.13 25.97
C SER A 82 -19.72 -2.70 25.76
N SER A 83 -19.95 -3.44 24.67
CA SER A 83 -21.25 -4.01 24.31
C SER A 83 -21.42 -5.48 24.69
N SER A 84 -20.37 -6.13 25.21
CA SER A 84 -20.33 -7.58 25.48
C SER A 84 -20.68 -8.44 24.25
N GLN A 85 -20.35 -7.95 23.05
CA GLN A 85 -20.55 -8.66 21.79
C GLN A 85 -19.28 -9.42 21.39
N GLY A 86 -19.44 -10.55 20.69
CA GLY A 86 -18.31 -11.33 20.15
C GLY A 86 -17.86 -10.92 18.75
N GLN A 87 -18.65 -10.10 18.05
CA GLN A 87 -18.38 -9.63 16.69
C GLN A 87 -19.10 -8.30 16.42
N ILE A 88 -18.54 -7.50 15.52
CA ILE A 88 -19.10 -6.24 15.04
C ILE A 88 -18.82 -6.11 13.54
N LEU A 89 -19.76 -5.54 12.78
CA LEU A 89 -19.55 -5.28 11.36
C LEU A 89 -18.61 -4.08 11.19
N LEU A 90 -17.75 -4.11 10.17
CA LEU A 90 -16.84 -3.01 9.88
C LEU A 90 -17.59 -1.69 9.63
N ASP A 91 -18.73 -1.74 8.93
CA ASP A 91 -19.58 -0.58 8.64
C ASP A 91 -20.17 0.08 9.91
N GLU A 92 -20.16 -0.62 11.05
CA GLU A 92 -20.61 -0.06 12.34
C GLU A 92 -19.48 0.67 13.09
N LEU A 93 -18.25 0.63 12.59
CA LEU A 93 -17.07 1.27 13.17
C LEU A 93 -16.62 2.54 12.44
N ILE A 94 -17.11 2.75 11.20
CA ILE A 94 -16.72 3.87 10.30
C ILE A 94 -17.74 5.00 10.38
#